data_AF-A0A1F8YIT8-F1
#
_entry.id   AF-A0A1F8YIT8-F1
#
_cell.length_a   1.000
_cell.length_b   1.000
_cell.length_c   1.000
_cell.angle_alpha   90.00
_cell.angle_beta   90.00
_cell.angle_gamma   90.00
#
_symmetry.space_group_name_H-M   'P 1'
#
loop_
_entity.id
_entity.type
_entity.pdbx_description
1 polymer ?
#
loop_
_entity_poly.entity_id
_entity_poly.type
_entity_poly.pdbx_seq_one_letter_code
_entity_poly.pdbx_strand_id
1 'polypeptide(L)'
;MDLAPDLFREGPVSRRCGLTLLEVLIALTILSVGLMGIAMLQITAVRGTASVGLSTTAARYAQDQLEIFRGIPFGEIVTSPGIGDEGKPEYPALPTTPGVSSILSGNGIRIYRVWAVSGTTPSLKTISVWSCWKDEKGAWHSIHLATHRGDLS
;
A
#
# COMPACT_ATOMS: atom_id res chain seq x y z
N MET A 1 28.94 35.07 78.28
CA MET A 1 28.81 33.60 78.29
C MET A 1 27.32 33.32 78.19
N ASP A 2 26.91 32.69 77.08
CA ASP A 2 25.62 32.02 76.84
C ASP A 2 24.32 32.84 76.87
N LEU A 3 23.35 32.67 75.96
CA LEU A 3 23.21 31.91 74.72
C LEU A 3 21.95 32.48 74.06
N ALA A 4 21.96 32.77 72.75
CA ALA A 4 20.71 33.03 72.01
C ALA A 4 20.03 31.68 71.73
N PRO A 5 18.71 31.51 71.98
CA PRO A 5 18.04 30.27 71.62
C PRO A 5 17.73 30.27 70.12
N ASP A 6 18.27 29.25 69.47
CA ASP A 6 18.14 28.93 68.06
C ASP A 6 16.68 28.86 67.59
N LEU A 7 16.43 29.54 66.48
CA LEU A 7 15.26 29.40 65.62
C LEU A 7 15.21 27.97 65.06
N PHE A 8 14.44 27.08 65.70
CA PHE A 8 14.12 25.77 65.13
C PHE A 8 13.25 25.95 63.88
N ARG A 9 13.92 26.01 62.73
CA ARG A 9 13.32 25.96 61.40
C ARG A 9 12.96 24.50 61.09
N GLU A 10 11.69 24.14 61.30
CA GLU A 10 11.11 22.90 60.79
C GLU A 10 10.99 23.02 59.25
N GLY A 11 12.03 22.58 58.52
CA GLY A 11 11.94 22.43 57.06
C GLY A 11 10.95 21.31 56.70
N PRO A 12 10.15 21.43 55.63
CA PRO A 12 9.20 20.39 55.27
C PRO A 12 9.93 19.08 54.96
N VAL A 13 9.64 18.03 55.72
CA VAL A 13 10.16 16.69 55.50
C VAL A 13 9.56 16.16 54.19
N SER A 14 10.33 16.20 53.10
CA SER A 14 9.99 15.47 51.89
C SER A 14 10.03 13.97 52.18
N ARG A 15 8.85 13.37 52.45
CA ARG A 15 8.68 11.92 52.54
C ARG A 15 9.00 11.31 51.19
N ARG A 16 10.18 10.71 51.06
CA ARG A 16 10.49 9.83 49.94
C ARG A 16 9.76 8.51 50.15
N CYS A 17 8.60 8.37 49.52
CA CYS A 17 7.93 7.07 49.40
C CYS A 17 8.63 6.29 48.29
N GLY A 18 9.23 5.14 48.64
CA GLY A 18 9.71 4.17 47.66
C GLY A 18 8.54 3.34 47.12
N LEU A 19 8.68 2.82 45.90
CA LEU A 19 7.73 1.86 45.34
C LEU A 19 7.78 0.56 46.13
N THR A 20 6.60 -0.01 46.41
CA THR A 20 6.54 -1.34 47.02
C THR A 20 6.82 -2.43 45.97
N LEU A 21 7.31 -3.59 46.39
CA LEU A 21 7.56 -4.72 45.49
C LEU A 21 6.26 -5.16 44.79
N LEU A 22 5.15 -5.17 45.53
CA LEU A 22 3.82 -5.50 45.01
C LEU A 22 3.38 -4.51 43.91
N GLU A 23 3.63 -3.22 44.11
CA GLU A 23 3.25 -2.18 43.16
C GLU A 23 4.04 -2.27 41.86
N VAL A 24 5.34 -2.56 41.93
CA VAL A 24 6.16 -2.86 40.74
C VAL A 24 5.64 -4.12 40.04
N LEU A 25 5.30 -5.16 40.80
CA LEU A 25 4.81 -6.42 40.23
C LEU A 25 3.49 -6.23 39.49
N ILE A 26 2.54 -5.50 40.09
CA ILE A 26 1.26 -5.17 39.45
C ILE A 26 1.50 -4.28 38.23
N ALA A 27 2.33 -3.24 38.33
CA ALA A 27 2.65 -2.36 37.20
C ALA A 27 3.26 -3.12 36.02
N LEU A 28 4.20 -4.03 36.27
CA LEU A 28 4.82 -4.87 35.24
C LEU A 28 3.83 -5.87 34.62
N THR A 29 2.90 -6.43 35.41
CA THR A 29 1.86 -7.32 34.87
C THR A 29 0.92 -6.59 33.92
N ILE A 30 0.41 -5.42 34.32
CA ILE A 30 -0.47 -4.60 33.48
C ILE A 30 0.28 -4.12 32.22
N LEU A 31 1.54 -3.69 32.37
CA LEU A 31 2.40 -3.29 31.26
C LEU A 31 2.60 -4.43 30.26
N SER A 32 2.86 -5.64 30.76
CA SER A 32 3.09 -6.81 29.90
C SER A 32 1.85 -7.16 29.07
N VAL A 33 0.66 -7.13 29.68
CA VAL A 33 -0.61 -7.35 28.97
C VAL A 33 -0.86 -6.24 27.94
N GLY A 34 -0.61 -4.98 28.30
CA GLY A 34 -0.75 -3.84 27.40
C GLY A 34 0.18 -3.93 26.19
N LEU A 35 1.44 -4.33 26.39
CA LEU A 35 2.43 -4.47 25.32
C LEU A 35 2.06 -5.60 24.35
N MET A 36 1.48 -6.70 24.84
CA MET A 36 0.98 -7.78 23.97
C MET A 36 -0.14 -7.29 23.05
N GLY A 37 -1.03 -6.43 23.56
CA GLY A 37 -2.06 -5.78 22.74
C GLY A 37 -1.48 -4.94 21.60
N ILE A 38 -0.45 -4.15 21.89
CA ILE A 38 0.25 -3.31 20.89
C ILE A 38 0.98 -4.19 19.86
N ALA A 39 1.60 -5.29 20.27
CA ALA A 39 2.29 -6.21 19.36
C ALA A 39 1.34 -6.79 18.30
N MET A 40 0.10 -7.15 18.68
CA MET A 40 -0.91 -7.61 17.72
C MET A 40 -1.31 -6.52 16.72
N LEU A 41 -1.42 -5.27 17.17
CA LEU A 41 -1.68 -4.14 16.28
C LEU A 41 -0.53 -3.92 15.30
N GLN A 42 0.72 -4.03 15.78
CA GLN A 42 1.92 -3.91 14.92
C GLN A 42 1.94 -4.99 13.82
N ILE A 43 1.63 -6.25 14.16
CA ILE A 43 1.56 -7.34 13.17
C ILE A 43 0.51 -7.01 12.10
N THR A 44 -0.65 -6.52 12.51
CA THR A 44 -1.74 -6.15 11.60
C THR A 44 -1.31 -4.99 10.67
N ALA A 45 -0.65 -3.98 11.21
CA ALA A 45 -0.14 -2.84 10.44
C ALA A 45 0.92 -3.25 9.40
N VAL A 46 1.85 -4.14 9.78
CA VAL A 46 2.88 -4.67 8.87
C VAL A 46 2.25 -5.47 7.73
N ARG A 47 1.28 -6.34 8.05
CA ARG A 47 0.56 -7.13 7.03
C ARG A 47 -0.23 -6.24 6.07
N GLY A 48 -0.88 -5.18 6.56
CA GLY A 48 -1.57 -4.21 5.72
C GLY A 48 -0.63 -3.51 4.73
N THR A 49 0.59 -3.18 5.17
CA THR A 49 1.59 -2.47 4.36
C THR A 49 2.05 -3.28 3.14
N ALA A 50 2.23 -4.61 3.30
CA ALA A 50 2.68 -5.47 2.21
C ALA A 50 1.66 -5.52 1.04
N SER A 51 0.37 -5.59 1.36
CA SER A 51 -0.71 -5.56 0.36
C SER A 51 -0.77 -4.21 -0.38
N VAL A 52 -0.63 -3.10 0.36
CA VAL A 52 -0.59 -1.75 -0.20
C VAL A 52 0.60 -1.56 -1.14
N GLY A 53 1.77 -2.14 -0.82
CA GLY A 53 2.95 -2.08 -1.67
C GLY A 53 2.74 -2.70 -3.05
N LEU A 54 2.05 -3.84 -3.12
CA LEU A 54 1.72 -4.51 -4.38
C LEU A 54 0.76 -3.67 -5.22
N SER A 55 -0.33 -3.16 -4.63
CA SER A 55 -1.27 -2.28 -5.32
C SER A 55 -0.61 -1.00 -5.82
N THR A 56 0.29 -0.41 -5.02
CA THR A 56 1.05 0.78 -5.43
C THR A 56 1.95 0.47 -6.63
N THR A 57 2.62 -0.69 -6.62
CA THR A 57 3.48 -1.12 -7.72
C THR A 57 2.67 -1.37 -8.99
N ALA A 58 1.51 -2.03 -8.87
CA ALA A 58 0.60 -2.25 -10.00
C ALA A 58 0.02 -0.93 -10.55
N ALA A 59 -0.32 0.03 -9.68
CA ALA A 59 -0.79 1.34 -10.11
C ALA A 59 0.29 2.11 -10.87
N ARG A 60 1.52 2.16 -10.35
CA ARG A 60 2.67 2.76 -11.04
C ARG A 60 2.90 2.10 -12.40
N TYR A 61 2.87 0.78 -12.44
CA TYR A 61 3.06 0.04 -13.69
C TYR A 61 2.00 0.33 -14.76
N ALA A 62 0.74 0.59 -14.35
CA ALA A 62 -0.30 1.08 -15.26
C ALA A 62 -0.07 2.54 -15.69
N GLN A 63 0.34 3.41 -14.75
CA GLN A 63 0.63 4.82 -15.01
C GLN A 63 1.78 5.00 -16.02
N ASP A 64 2.85 4.22 -15.88
CA ASP A 64 3.99 4.23 -16.81
C ASP A 64 3.52 3.96 -18.25
N GLN A 65 2.54 3.07 -18.42
CA GLN A 65 1.98 2.78 -19.74
C GLN A 65 1.12 3.93 -20.29
N LEU A 66 0.38 4.62 -19.43
CA LEU A 66 -0.34 5.82 -19.83
C LEU A 66 0.62 6.93 -20.25
N GLU A 67 1.78 7.04 -19.60
CA GLU A 67 2.83 7.98 -19.98
C GLU A 67 3.43 7.63 -21.35
N ILE A 68 3.71 6.35 -21.60
CA ILE A 68 4.13 5.86 -22.92
C ILE A 68 3.09 6.24 -23.99
N PHE A 69 1.80 6.06 -23.70
CA PHE A 69 0.73 6.47 -24.62
C PHE A 69 0.62 7.98 -24.82
N ARG A 70 1.27 8.82 -24.03
CA ARG A 70 1.35 10.26 -24.35
C ARG A 70 2.39 10.56 -25.42
N GLY A 71 3.44 9.73 -25.53
CA GLY A 71 4.53 9.92 -26.49
C GLY A 71 4.30 9.25 -27.86
N ILE A 72 3.42 8.24 -27.93
CA ILE A 72 3.15 7.50 -29.18
C ILE A 72 2.17 8.29 -30.09
N PRO A 73 2.23 8.20 -31.43
CA PRO A 73 1.22 8.78 -32.33
C PRO A 73 -0.19 8.24 -32.09
N PHE A 74 -1.22 9.08 -32.29
CA PHE A 74 -2.63 8.70 -32.04
C PHE A 74 -3.08 7.45 -32.84
N GLY A 75 -2.62 7.33 -34.09
CA GLY A 75 -2.97 6.21 -34.99
C GLY A 75 -2.40 4.86 -34.54
N GLU A 76 -1.28 4.84 -33.83
CA GLU A 76 -0.56 3.61 -33.47
C GLU A 76 -1.07 2.99 -32.16
N ILE A 77 -1.91 3.70 -31.40
CA ILE A 77 -2.49 3.17 -30.17
C ILE A 77 -3.58 2.15 -30.53
N VAL A 78 -3.23 0.88 -30.31
CA VAL A 78 -4.09 -0.29 -30.52
C VAL A 78 -4.26 -1.08 -29.23
N THR A 79 -5.32 -1.87 -29.15
CA THR A 79 -5.60 -2.79 -28.03
C THR A 79 -4.49 -3.85 -27.91
N SER A 80 -4.06 -4.14 -26.68
CA SER A 80 -3.06 -5.18 -26.42
C SER A 80 -3.64 -6.59 -26.54
N PRO A 81 -2.79 -7.61 -26.74
CA PRO A 81 -3.15 -9.00 -26.47
C PRO A 81 -3.65 -9.16 -25.02
N GLY A 82 -4.50 -10.17 -24.78
CA GLY A 82 -5.03 -10.48 -23.44
C GLY A 82 -6.26 -9.67 -23.03
N ILE A 83 -6.81 -8.88 -23.94
CA ILE A 83 -8.14 -8.28 -23.84
C ILE A 83 -9.13 -9.18 -24.59
N GLY A 84 -10.21 -9.59 -23.91
CA GLY A 84 -11.28 -10.39 -24.50
C GLY A 84 -12.34 -9.54 -25.18
N ASP A 85 -13.35 -10.20 -25.76
CA ASP A 85 -14.38 -9.58 -26.61
C ASP A 85 -15.19 -8.48 -25.91
N GLU A 86 -15.29 -8.51 -24.58
CA GLU A 86 -15.95 -7.46 -23.77
C GLU A 86 -15.09 -6.20 -23.55
N GLY A 87 -13.87 -6.14 -24.11
CA GLY A 87 -12.95 -5.03 -23.87
C GLY A 87 -12.36 -5.04 -22.46
N LYS A 88 -12.26 -6.22 -21.83
CA LYS A 88 -11.72 -6.43 -20.48
C LYS A 88 -10.60 -7.48 -20.49
N PRO A 89 -9.73 -7.53 -19.47
CA PRO A 89 -8.69 -8.56 -19.36
C PRO A 89 -9.25 -9.98 -19.26
N GLU A 90 -8.71 -10.91 -20.05
CA GLU A 90 -8.96 -12.35 -19.91
C GLU A 90 -8.07 -12.94 -18.82
N TYR A 91 -8.40 -12.64 -17.56
CA TYR A 91 -7.59 -12.97 -16.39
C TYR A 91 -6.91 -14.35 -16.42
N PRO A 92 -7.62 -15.49 -16.58
CA PRO A 92 -6.98 -16.81 -16.55
C PRO A 92 -6.02 -17.04 -17.72
N ALA A 93 -6.18 -16.36 -18.85
CA ALA A 93 -5.35 -16.49 -20.04
C ALA A 93 -4.13 -15.56 -20.04
N LEU A 94 -4.11 -14.50 -19.22
CA LEU A 94 -3.01 -13.51 -19.17
C LEU A 94 -1.61 -14.14 -19.03
N PRO A 95 -1.37 -15.17 -18.20
CA PRO A 95 -0.04 -15.76 -18.06
C PRO A 95 0.46 -16.49 -19.30
N THR A 96 -0.45 -17.00 -20.13
CA THR A 96 -0.15 -17.83 -21.30
C THR A 96 -0.28 -17.07 -22.61
N THR A 97 -0.83 -15.85 -22.58
CA THR A 97 -1.07 -15.05 -23.78
C THR A 97 0.23 -14.40 -24.26
N PRO A 98 0.70 -14.70 -25.48
CA PRO A 98 1.90 -14.08 -26.04
C PRO A 98 1.75 -12.56 -26.15
N GLY A 99 2.82 -11.81 -25.87
CA GLY A 99 2.84 -10.35 -26.00
C GLY A 99 2.24 -9.58 -24.84
N VAL A 100 1.69 -10.26 -23.82
CA VAL A 100 1.28 -9.59 -22.56
C VAL A 100 2.53 -9.22 -21.76
N SER A 101 2.70 -7.93 -21.50
CA SER A 101 3.84 -7.42 -20.73
C SER A 101 3.62 -7.69 -19.24
N SER A 102 4.65 -8.19 -18.55
CA SER A 102 4.57 -8.44 -17.10
C SER A 102 5.86 -8.08 -16.37
N ILE A 103 5.72 -7.71 -15.11
CA ILE A 103 6.83 -7.47 -14.19
C ILE A 103 6.71 -8.39 -12.97
N LEU A 104 7.84 -8.69 -12.34
CA LEU A 104 7.89 -9.39 -11.06
C LEU A 104 7.99 -8.34 -9.95
N SER A 105 7.02 -8.33 -9.04
CA SER A 105 7.10 -7.50 -7.83
C SER A 105 8.19 -8.02 -6.90
N GLY A 106 8.71 -7.16 -6.01
CA GLY A 106 9.71 -7.55 -4.99
C GLY A 106 9.23 -8.71 -4.09
N ASN A 107 7.92 -8.90 -3.98
CA ASN A 107 7.30 -10.00 -3.21
C ASN A 107 7.11 -11.28 -4.03
N GLY A 108 7.65 -11.38 -5.25
CA GLY A 108 7.53 -12.57 -6.11
C GLY A 108 6.19 -12.70 -6.84
N ILE A 109 5.26 -11.76 -6.67
CA ILE A 109 3.97 -11.73 -7.38
C ILE A 109 4.16 -11.11 -8.76
N ARG A 110 3.70 -11.81 -9.81
CA ARG A 110 3.76 -11.33 -11.18
C ARG A 110 2.56 -10.44 -11.50
N ILE A 111 2.84 -9.23 -12.00
CA ILE A 111 1.83 -8.26 -12.41
C ILE A 111 1.85 -8.20 -13.94
N TYR A 112 0.69 -8.46 -14.55
CA TYR A 112 0.46 -8.41 -15.99
C TYR A 112 -0.19 -7.07 -16.34
N ARG A 113 0.14 -6.52 -17.50
CA ARG A 113 -0.45 -5.29 -18.00
C ARG A 113 -1.05 -5.49 -19.37
N VAL A 114 -2.29 -5.05 -19.50
CA VAL A 114 -3.07 -5.09 -20.73
C VAL A 114 -3.84 -3.78 -20.89
N TRP A 115 -4.18 -3.42 -22.12
CA TRP A 115 -4.93 -2.20 -22.39
C TRP A 115 -5.87 -2.40 -23.57
N ALA A 116 -7.02 -1.73 -23.51
CA ALA A 116 -8.04 -1.73 -24.54
C ALA A 116 -8.27 -0.31 -25.01
N VAL A 117 -8.36 -0.15 -26.32
CA VAL A 117 -8.77 1.10 -26.95
C VAL A 117 -10.24 0.94 -27.35
N SER A 118 -11.08 1.83 -26.85
CA SER A 118 -12.53 1.82 -27.10
C SER A 118 -13.03 3.23 -27.42
N GLY A 119 -14.27 3.34 -27.91
CA GLY A 119 -14.89 4.63 -28.20
C GLY A 119 -14.13 5.45 -29.25
N THR A 120 -13.67 4.79 -30.33
CA THR A 120 -12.86 5.43 -31.37
C THR A 120 -13.73 6.35 -32.22
N THR A 121 -13.59 7.66 -32.02
CA THR A 121 -14.00 8.67 -33.01
C THR A 121 -12.76 9.13 -33.79
N PRO A 122 -12.92 9.85 -34.92
CA PRO A 122 -11.77 10.33 -35.69
C PRO A 122 -10.77 11.16 -34.87
N SER A 123 -11.23 11.83 -33.80
CA SER A 123 -10.41 12.74 -32.99
C SER A 123 -10.35 12.38 -31.51
N LEU A 124 -10.94 11.26 -31.06
CA LEU A 124 -10.94 10.86 -29.65
C LEU A 124 -10.89 9.34 -29.50
N LYS A 125 -10.03 8.86 -28.60
CA LYS A 125 -9.92 7.46 -28.17
C LYS A 125 -9.99 7.38 -26.65
N THR A 126 -10.72 6.40 -26.13
CA THR A 126 -10.66 6.03 -24.71
C THR A 126 -9.70 4.87 -24.56
N ILE A 127 -8.64 5.07 -23.78
CA ILE A 127 -7.62 4.07 -23.50
C ILE A 127 -7.80 3.61 -22.06
N SER A 128 -8.14 2.34 -21.91
CA SER A 128 -8.32 1.67 -20.63
C SER A 128 -7.12 0.75 -20.39
N VAL A 129 -6.42 0.93 -19.27
CA VAL A 129 -5.23 0.16 -18.90
C VAL A 129 -5.52 -0.61 -17.62
N TRP A 130 -5.23 -1.90 -17.61
CA TRP A 130 -5.31 -2.75 -16.44
C TRP A 130 -3.93 -3.26 -16.05
N SER A 131 -3.66 -3.23 -14.75
CA SER A 131 -2.62 -4.05 -14.13
C SER A 131 -3.28 -5.14 -13.31
N CYS A 132 -3.05 -6.39 -13.70
CA CYS A 132 -3.69 -7.59 -13.16
C CYS A 132 -2.65 -8.45 -12.44
N TRP A 133 -2.98 -8.96 -11.27
CA TRP A 133 -2.15 -9.93 -10.57
C TRP A 133 -3.02 -10.99 -9.91
N LYS A 134 -2.41 -12.14 -9.64
CA LYS A 134 -3.04 -13.24 -8.91
C LYS A 134 -2.45 -13.29 -7.52
N ASP A 135 -3.29 -13.24 -6.49
CA ASP A 135 -2.89 -13.42 -5.10
C ASP A 135 -2.48 -14.88 -4.83
N GLU A 136 -1.82 -15.12 -3.69
CA GLU A 136 -1.39 -16.47 -3.25
C GLU A 136 -2.56 -17.46 -3.13
N LYS A 137 -3.75 -16.96 -2.77
CA LYS A 137 -4.99 -17.75 -2.69
C LYS A 137 -5.61 -18.06 -4.06
N GLY A 138 -5.00 -17.57 -5.13
CA GLY A 138 -5.42 -17.78 -6.50
C GLY A 138 -6.52 -16.84 -7.00
N ALA A 139 -6.93 -15.85 -6.19
CA ALA A 139 -7.87 -14.81 -6.60
C ALA A 139 -7.18 -13.77 -7.51
N TRP A 140 -7.88 -13.33 -8.54
CA TRP A 140 -7.41 -12.25 -9.41
C TRP A 140 -7.78 -10.89 -8.84
N HIS A 141 -6.81 -9.98 -8.89
CA HIS A 141 -6.98 -8.58 -8.56
C HIS A 141 -6.52 -7.73 -9.74
N SER A 142 -7.13 -6.56 -9.89
CA SER A 142 -6.71 -5.61 -10.91
C SER A 142 -6.89 -4.18 -10.46
N ILE A 143 -6.06 -3.31 -11.02
CA ILE A 143 -6.21 -1.85 -10.98
C ILE A 143 -6.46 -1.39 -12.39
N HIS A 144 -7.50 -0.59 -12.56
CA HIS A 144 -7.93 -0.05 -13.83
C HIS A 144 -7.75 1.47 -13.85
N LEU A 145 -7.10 1.98 -14.89
CA LEU A 145 -6.98 3.40 -15.16
C LEU A 145 -7.48 3.66 -16.58
N ALA A 146 -8.37 4.63 -16.74
CA ALA A 146 -8.87 5.05 -18.05
C ALA A 146 -8.44 6.49 -18.32
N THR A 147 -8.01 6.75 -19.55
CA THR A 147 -7.74 8.10 -20.05
C THR A 147 -8.45 8.32 -21.37
N HIS A 148 -8.81 9.57 -21.64
CA HIS A 148 -9.26 10.00 -22.95
C HIS A 148 -8.11 10.70 -23.65
N ARG A 149 -7.88 10.39 -24.91
CA ARG A 149 -6.88 11.05 -25.73
C ARG A 149 -7.52 11.61 -26.98
N GLY A 150 -7.36 12.91 -27.18
CA GLY A 150 -7.73 13.59 -28.42
C GLY A 150 -6.62 13.51 -29.46
N ASP A 151 -6.98 13.54 -30.73
CA ASP A 151 -6.07 13.89 -31.82
C ASP A 151 -5.94 15.41 -31.87
N LEU A 152 -4.71 15.92 -31.90
CA LEU A 152 -4.39 17.35 -31.93
C LEU A 152 -3.81 17.77 -33.29
N SER A 153 -4.13 17.00 -34.34
CA SER A 153 -3.71 17.28 -35.71
C SER A 153 -4.34 18.56 -36.28
#